data_AF-A0A932ZIE7-F1
#
_entry.id   AF-A0A932ZIE7-F1
#
_cell.length_a   1.000
_cell.length_b   1.000
_cell.length_c   1.000
_cell.angle_alpha   90.00
_cell.angle_beta   90.00
_cell.angle_gamma   90.00
#
_symmetry.space_group_name_H-M   'P 1'
#
loop_
_entity.id
_entity.type
_entity.pdbx_description
1 polymer ?
#
loop_
_entity_poly.entity_id
_entity_poly.type
_entity_poly.pdbx_seq_one_letter_code
_entity_poly.pdbx_strand_id
1 'polypeptide(L)'
;MKKEDMMKAMKRYELILKIKQGVVSLTEAAVMLGVSLRHMRRLRQRGKKVTALLRRPRGWAWNAVGDRERQEILHLRREPYRNYNLLHFRDVLRDRHGIDRSREFYRRLFLSEKLYTSVVRKRKPKHRKRFEASQAGLLIQRDTSIHFWVPQAKKAWRLIVDLDDHSRKITGALFSEHDDVLSNMLVSWETVSTHGIPGAYYTDNNPIYNPLNKKPKIGMHYFYRLRSGEEQETVSQWKRAVQELGISCIHATPYQPQGKGKIERLFRFMQDRLVNEMITAKVATIQEANAALKRWVTWYNEHHAHSITKQIPQERYVKNNAFGKLPQGVDLGQIFCLKFQRTVQADNTFQHEGTTYQIPKNAYRISYARAKIDVRVDLGGQLRALYKGQEIGCFTLKTAKSSPLECRGEDILALHL
;
A
#
# COMPACT_ATOMS: atom_id res chain seq x y z
N MET A 1 33.87 -11.28 -29.72
CA MET A 1 33.59 -10.76 -31.08
C MET A 1 32.62 -11.72 -31.76
N LYS A 2 31.46 -11.27 -32.27
CA LYS A 2 30.47 -12.20 -32.84
C LYS A 2 30.96 -12.72 -34.20
N LYS A 3 30.88 -14.04 -34.45
CA LYS A 3 31.31 -14.72 -35.71
C LYS A 3 30.71 -14.05 -36.97
N GLU A 4 29.48 -13.56 -36.85
CA GLU A 4 28.73 -12.86 -37.89
C GLU A 4 29.36 -11.50 -38.29
N ASP A 5 29.91 -10.74 -37.33
CA ASP A 5 30.55 -9.45 -37.61
C ASP A 5 31.86 -9.63 -38.39
N MET A 6 32.57 -10.74 -38.14
CA MET A 6 33.79 -11.10 -38.86
C MET A 6 33.49 -11.48 -40.31
N MET A 7 32.49 -12.33 -40.55
CA MET A 7 32.07 -12.72 -41.92
C MET A 7 31.62 -11.51 -42.74
N LYS A 8 30.86 -10.59 -42.13
CA LYS A 8 30.44 -9.33 -42.77
C LYS A 8 31.64 -8.43 -43.11
N ALA A 9 32.65 -8.36 -42.26
CA ALA A 9 33.86 -7.59 -42.53
C ALA A 9 34.72 -8.21 -43.64
N MET A 10 34.85 -9.53 -43.69
CA MET A 10 35.55 -10.26 -44.75
C MET A 10 34.88 -10.04 -46.12
N LYS A 11 33.55 -10.22 -46.20
CA LYS A 11 32.80 -9.99 -47.45
C LYS A 11 32.95 -8.55 -47.98
N ARG A 12 32.96 -7.56 -47.08
CA ARG A 12 33.23 -6.16 -47.44
C ARG A 12 34.66 -5.96 -47.95
N TYR A 13 35.64 -6.62 -47.33
CA TYR A 13 37.04 -6.51 -47.73
C TYR A 13 37.30 -7.14 -49.09
N GLU A 14 36.73 -8.32 -49.35
CA GLU A 14 36.83 -9.01 -50.64
C GLU A 14 36.31 -8.14 -51.80
N LEU A 15 35.14 -7.52 -51.63
CA LEU A 15 34.60 -6.61 -52.63
C LEU A 15 35.47 -5.37 -52.84
N ILE A 16 36.13 -4.87 -51.80
CA ILE A 16 37.08 -3.76 -51.93
C ILE A 16 38.32 -4.18 -52.74
N LEU A 17 38.80 -5.42 -52.58
CA LEU A 17 39.89 -5.95 -53.40
C LEU A 17 39.47 -6.10 -54.87
N LYS A 18 38.28 -6.63 -55.14
CA LYS A 18 37.73 -6.74 -56.52
C LYS A 18 37.56 -5.37 -57.20
N ILE A 19 37.16 -4.34 -56.44
CA ILE A 19 37.12 -2.95 -56.96
C ILE A 19 38.53 -2.45 -57.31
N LYS A 20 39.55 -2.76 -56.49
CA LYS A 20 40.94 -2.33 -56.77
C LYS A 20 41.53 -3.02 -58.01
N GLN A 21 41.13 -4.26 -58.27
CA GLN A 21 41.53 -5.03 -59.44
C GLN A 21 40.76 -4.64 -60.72
N GLY A 22 39.80 -3.71 -60.63
CA GLY A 22 38.99 -3.28 -61.78
C GLY A 22 37.89 -4.27 -62.20
N VAL A 23 37.68 -5.34 -61.44
CA VAL A 23 36.73 -6.42 -61.78
C VAL A 23 35.28 -6.02 -61.52
N VAL A 24 35.03 -5.13 -60.55
CA VAL A 24 33.68 -4.71 -60.14
C VAL A 24 33.64 -3.20 -59.95
N SER A 25 32.61 -2.53 -60.47
CA SER A 25 32.43 -1.10 -60.27
C SER A 25 32.00 -0.76 -58.83
N LEU A 26 32.26 0.48 -58.40
CA LEU A 26 31.87 0.98 -57.07
C LEU A 26 30.34 0.91 -56.86
N THR A 27 29.58 1.07 -57.93
CA THR A 27 28.12 0.99 -58.01
C THR A 27 27.63 -0.45 -57.87
N GLU A 28 28.20 -1.39 -58.63
CA GLU A 28 27.87 -2.82 -58.52
C GLU A 28 28.15 -3.37 -57.12
N ALA A 29 29.31 -3.04 -56.55
CA ALA A 29 29.66 -3.50 -55.21
C ALA A 29 28.72 -2.94 -54.12
N ALA A 30 28.17 -1.73 -54.32
CA ALA A 30 27.18 -1.15 -53.43
C ALA A 30 25.85 -1.93 -53.48
N VAL A 31 25.41 -2.31 -54.67
CA VAL A 31 24.22 -3.15 -54.90
C VAL A 31 24.41 -4.54 -54.28
N MET A 32 25.55 -5.20 -54.52
CA MET A 32 25.87 -6.53 -53.97
C MET A 32 25.89 -6.59 -52.42
N LEU A 33 26.20 -5.47 -51.77
CA LEU A 33 26.19 -5.35 -50.30
C LEU A 33 24.87 -4.81 -49.73
N GLY A 34 23.93 -4.38 -50.60
CA GLY A 34 22.69 -3.73 -50.17
C GLY A 34 22.94 -2.43 -49.40
N VAL A 35 23.96 -1.65 -49.78
CA VAL A 35 24.31 -0.38 -49.12
C VAL A 35 24.31 0.77 -50.13
N SER A 36 24.13 2.00 -49.66
CA SER A 36 24.22 3.17 -50.54
C SER A 36 25.62 3.35 -51.12
N LEU A 37 25.72 3.95 -52.31
CA LEU A 37 26.99 4.28 -52.96
C LEU A 37 27.90 5.13 -52.04
N ARG A 38 27.30 6.06 -51.28
CA ARG A 38 28.00 6.87 -50.26
C ARG A 38 28.63 6.01 -49.16
N HIS A 39 27.90 5.00 -48.67
CA HIS A 39 28.43 4.06 -47.69
C HIS A 39 29.53 3.18 -48.30
N MET A 40 29.38 2.73 -49.55
CA MET A 40 30.40 1.93 -50.22
C MET A 40 31.71 2.71 -50.43
N ARG A 41 31.63 3.98 -50.84
CA ARG A 41 32.81 4.89 -50.90
C ARG A 41 33.50 5.01 -49.54
N ARG A 42 32.73 5.18 -48.46
CA ARG A 42 33.26 5.23 -47.08
C ARG A 42 33.94 3.91 -46.67
N LEU A 43 33.38 2.76 -47.04
CA LEU A 43 33.98 1.45 -46.76
C LEU A 43 35.29 1.27 -47.54
N ARG A 44 35.34 1.64 -48.83
CA ARG A 44 36.56 1.60 -49.64
C ARG A 44 37.68 2.47 -49.05
N GLN A 45 37.36 3.68 -48.59
CA GLN A 45 38.35 4.57 -47.94
C GLN A 45 38.89 3.99 -46.61
N ARG A 46 38.03 3.36 -45.80
CA ARG A 46 38.43 2.75 -44.52
C ARG A 46 39.09 1.37 -44.66
N GLY A 47 38.74 0.60 -45.68
CA GLY A 47 39.05 -0.81 -45.83
C GLY A 47 40.47 -1.11 -46.27
N LYS A 48 41.48 -0.60 -45.55
CA LYS A 48 42.89 -0.94 -45.77
C LYS A 48 43.23 -2.37 -45.32
N LYS A 49 42.51 -2.89 -44.33
CA LYS A 49 42.59 -4.27 -43.79
C LYS A 49 41.20 -4.71 -43.30
N VAL A 50 40.94 -6.01 -43.19
CA VAL A 50 39.65 -6.56 -42.68
C VAL A 50 39.26 -5.95 -41.33
N THR A 51 40.23 -5.76 -40.43
CA THR A 51 40.01 -5.19 -39.09
C THR A 51 39.46 -3.76 -39.12
N ALA A 52 39.75 -2.96 -40.15
CA ALA A 52 39.25 -1.59 -40.28
C ALA A 52 37.75 -1.51 -40.65
N LEU A 53 37.20 -2.62 -41.17
CA LEU A 53 35.81 -2.80 -41.57
C LEU A 53 34.95 -3.45 -40.49
N LEU A 54 35.58 -3.92 -39.40
CA LEU A 54 34.88 -4.33 -38.21
C LEU A 54 34.11 -3.14 -37.63
N ARG A 55 32.97 -3.43 -37.02
CA ARG A 55 32.21 -2.43 -36.27
C ARG A 55 33.10 -1.96 -35.14
N ARG A 56 33.56 -0.70 -35.20
CA ARG A 56 34.25 -0.08 -34.06
C ARG A 56 33.33 -0.17 -32.84
N PRO A 57 33.85 -0.51 -31.65
CA PRO A 57 33.10 -0.27 -30.43
C PRO A 57 32.59 1.17 -30.49
N ARG A 58 31.32 1.40 -30.16
CA ARG A 58 30.92 2.78 -29.85
C ARG A 58 31.89 3.22 -28.74
N GLY A 59 32.47 4.41 -28.88
CA GLY A 59 33.34 4.98 -27.84
C GLY A 59 32.64 4.95 -26.48
N TRP A 60 33.41 5.20 -25.42
CA TRP A 60 32.88 5.28 -24.07
C TRP A 60 31.62 6.16 -24.09
N ALA A 61 30.49 5.60 -23.67
CA ALA A 61 29.30 6.43 -23.54
C ALA A 61 29.65 7.54 -22.55
N TRP A 62 29.26 8.78 -22.79
CA TRP A 62 29.44 9.85 -21.79
C TRP A 62 28.72 9.52 -20.46
N ASN A 63 27.82 8.54 -20.48
CA ASN A 63 27.13 7.92 -19.35
C ASN A 63 27.83 6.69 -18.77
N ALA A 64 29.04 6.38 -19.21
CA ALA A 64 29.75 5.21 -18.74
C ALA A 64 30.17 5.45 -17.29
N VAL A 65 29.61 4.62 -16.42
CA VAL A 65 29.83 4.69 -14.99
C VAL A 65 31.27 4.28 -14.69
N GLY A 66 31.94 5.05 -13.83
CA GLY A 66 33.27 4.68 -13.34
C GLY A 66 33.23 3.35 -12.59
N ASP A 67 34.32 2.58 -12.64
CA ASP A 67 34.34 1.23 -12.06
C ASP A 67 33.97 1.24 -10.56
N ARG A 68 34.30 2.31 -9.84
CA ARG A 68 33.92 2.48 -8.42
C ARG A 68 32.41 2.49 -8.19
N GLU A 69 31.66 3.39 -8.85
CA GLU A 69 30.20 3.47 -8.73
C GLU A 69 29.56 2.14 -9.21
N ARG A 70 30.13 1.50 -10.24
CA ARG A 70 29.66 0.18 -10.69
C ARG A 70 29.81 -0.88 -9.59
N GLN A 71 30.99 -0.98 -8.96
CA GLN A 71 31.22 -1.95 -7.88
C GLN A 71 30.33 -1.68 -6.67
N GLU A 72 30.11 -0.40 -6.33
CA GLU A 72 29.18 0.00 -5.28
C GLU A 72 27.75 -0.46 -5.57
N ILE A 73 27.23 -0.19 -6.78
CA ILE A 73 25.88 -0.64 -7.18
C ILE A 73 25.76 -2.17 -7.12
N LEU A 74 26.81 -2.90 -7.52
CA LEU A 74 26.82 -4.37 -7.45
C LEU A 74 26.90 -4.89 -6.01
N HIS A 75 27.64 -4.21 -5.14
CA HIS A 75 27.67 -4.50 -3.71
C HIS A 75 26.26 -4.33 -3.13
N LEU A 76 25.64 -3.15 -3.31
CA LEU A 76 24.28 -2.84 -2.84
C LEU A 76 23.23 -3.81 -3.38
N ARG A 77 23.39 -4.26 -4.63
CA ARG A 77 22.50 -5.27 -5.24
C ARG A 77 22.63 -6.64 -4.58
N ARG A 78 23.83 -7.01 -4.14
CA ARG A 78 24.06 -8.29 -3.44
C ARG A 78 23.58 -8.18 -2.00
N GLU A 79 23.98 -7.13 -1.30
CA GLU A 79 23.55 -6.81 0.06
C GLU A 79 23.57 -5.29 0.26
N PRO A 80 22.52 -4.68 0.86
CA PRO A 80 21.38 -5.31 1.51
C PRO A 80 20.14 -5.52 0.60
N TYR A 81 20.19 -5.16 -0.69
CA TYR A 81 19.00 -5.09 -1.56
C TYR A 81 18.81 -6.28 -2.51
N ARG A 82 19.22 -7.47 -2.07
CA ARG A 82 19.18 -8.72 -2.85
C ARG A 82 17.83 -8.99 -3.50
N ASN A 83 16.76 -8.84 -2.71
CA ASN A 83 15.41 -9.24 -3.08
C ASN A 83 14.59 -8.11 -3.71
N TYR A 84 15.15 -6.91 -3.84
CA TYR A 84 14.43 -5.75 -4.35
C TYR A 84 14.17 -5.92 -5.84
N ASN A 85 12.96 -5.58 -6.30
CA ASN A 85 12.71 -5.49 -7.74
C ASN A 85 13.47 -4.29 -8.35
N LEU A 86 13.68 -4.28 -9.67
CA LEU A 86 14.48 -3.23 -10.34
C LEU A 86 13.99 -1.80 -10.09
N LEU A 87 12.68 -1.59 -10.02
CA LEU A 87 12.13 -0.25 -9.78
C LEU A 87 12.36 0.16 -8.33
N HIS A 88 12.15 -0.76 -7.40
CA HIS A 88 12.35 -0.53 -5.97
C HIS A 88 13.82 -0.25 -5.67
N PHE A 89 14.71 -1.07 -6.20
CA PHE A 89 16.14 -0.87 -6.13
C PHE A 89 16.56 0.51 -6.67
N ARG A 90 16.06 0.91 -7.84
CA ARG A 90 16.32 2.25 -8.40
C ARG A 90 15.87 3.35 -7.43
N ASP A 91 14.62 3.28 -6.97
CA ASP A 91 14.06 4.33 -6.12
C ASP A 91 14.87 4.46 -4.81
N VAL A 92 15.26 3.32 -4.21
CA VAL A 92 16.09 3.28 -2.99
C VAL A 92 17.50 3.81 -3.22
N LEU A 93 18.13 3.51 -4.35
CA LEU A 93 19.47 4.02 -4.68
C LEU A 93 19.46 5.54 -4.88
N ARG A 94 18.44 6.07 -5.53
CA ARG A 94 18.26 7.51 -5.67
C ARG A 94 18.03 8.15 -4.31
N ASP A 95 17.09 7.62 -3.53
CA ASP A 95 16.62 8.27 -2.30
C ASP A 95 17.60 8.11 -1.11
N ARG A 96 18.35 7.00 -1.02
CA ARG A 96 19.26 6.71 0.11
C ARG A 96 20.75 6.80 -0.23
N HIS A 97 21.13 6.65 -1.49
CA HIS A 97 22.53 6.59 -1.92
C HIS A 97 22.90 7.72 -2.89
N GLY A 98 21.94 8.57 -3.29
CA GLY A 98 22.17 9.64 -4.26
C GLY A 98 22.48 9.17 -5.68
N ILE A 99 22.30 7.87 -5.97
CA ILE A 99 22.60 7.27 -7.27
C ILE A 99 21.32 7.28 -8.12
N ASP A 100 21.12 8.34 -8.91
CA ASP A 100 19.99 8.45 -9.83
C ASP A 100 20.35 7.98 -11.24
N ARG A 101 20.04 6.72 -11.54
CA ARG A 101 20.21 6.14 -12.88
C ARG A 101 18.89 5.58 -13.41
N SER A 102 18.79 5.51 -14.74
CA SER A 102 17.59 4.94 -15.39
C SER A 102 17.40 3.45 -15.02
N ARG A 103 16.14 2.98 -14.99
CA ARG A 103 15.83 1.55 -14.82
C ARG A 103 16.58 0.66 -15.82
N GLU A 104 16.71 1.12 -17.06
CA GLU A 104 17.36 0.36 -18.13
C GLU A 104 18.88 0.22 -17.91
N PHE A 105 19.51 1.20 -17.25
CA PHE A 105 20.90 1.10 -16.82
C PHE A 105 21.08 -0.10 -15.86
N TYR A 106 20.33 -0.14 -14.76
CA TYR A 106 20.41 -1.25 -13.79
C TYR A 106 20.06 -2.59 -14.41
N ARG A 107 19.04 -2.64 -15.28
CA ARG A 107 18.68 -3.87 -16.00
C ARG A 107 19.84 -4.42 -16.81
N ARG A 108 20.55 -3.58 -17.57
CA ARG A 108 21.70 -4.00 -18.39
C ARG A 108 22.87 -4.45 -17.52
N LEU A 109 23.17 -3.70 -16.46
CA LEU A 109 24.23 -4.04 -15.52
C LEU A 109 23.98 -5.39 -14.85
N PHE A 110 22.77 -5.65 -14.36
CA PHE A 110 22.47 -6.92 -13.70
C PHE A 110 22.35 -8.10 -14.67
N LEU A 111 21.96 -7.85 -15.92
CA LEU A 111 22.03 -8.89 -16.97
C LEU A 111 23.48 -9.28 -17.30
N SER A 112 24.42 -8.32 -17.37
CA SER A 112 25.82 -8.64 -17.62
C SER A 112 26.47 -9.42 -16.48
N GLU A 113 26.04 -9.17 -15.23
CA GLU A 113 26.55 -9.83 -14.02
C GLU A 113 25.73 -11.07 -13.62
N LYS A 114 24.74 -11.49 -14.43
CA LYS A 114 23.83 -12.62 -14.14
C LYS A 114 23.06 -12.50 -12.82
N LEU A 115 22.83 -11.27 -12.34
CA LEU A 115 22.06 -10.95 -11.12
C LEU A 115 20.57 -10.68 -11.40
N TYR A 116 20.14 -10.81 -12.65
CA TYR A 116 18.75 -10.59 -13.07
C TYR A 116 18.38 -11.51 -14.23
N THR A 117 17.22 -12.17 -14.13
CA THR A 117 16.62 -12.95 -15.21
C THR A 117 15.38 -12.23 -15.71
N SER A 118 15.34 -11.93 -17.01
CA SER A 118 14.15 -11.32 -17.61
C SER A 118 13.04 -12.35 -17.78
N VAL A 119 12.02 -12.30 -16.93
CA VAL A 119 10.79 -13.08 -17.14
C VAL A 119 9.87 -12.30 -18.08
N VAL A 120 9.71 -12.80 -19.30
CA VAL A 120 8.75 -12.25 -20.28
C VAL A 120 7.35 -12.67 -19.84
N ARG A 121 6.61 -11.76 -19.18
CA ARG A 121 5.19 -12.00 -18.87
C ARG A 121 4.33 -11.62 -20.08
N LYS A 122 3.47 -12.54 -20.53
CA LYS A 122 2.44 -12.26 -21.54
C LYS A 122 1.53 -11.14 -21.04
N ARG A 123 1.30 -10.11 -21.87
CA ARG A 123 0.35 -9.03 -21.55
C ARG A 123 -1.06 -9.59 -21.56
N LYS A 124 -1.74 -9.61 -20.41
CA LYS A 124 -3.18 -9.86 -20.35
C LYS A 124 -3.94 -8.71 -21.02
N PRO A 125 -5.12 -8.97 -21.62
CA PRO A 125 -5.93 -7.94 -22.27
C PRO A 125 -6.26 -6.79 -21.32
N LYS A 126 -6.33 -5.56 -21.86
CA LYS A 126 -6.70 -4.37 -21.11
C LYS A 126 -8.20 -4.42 -20.81
N HIS A 127 -8.57 -4.49 -19.52
CA HIS A 127 -9.97 -4.34 -19.10
C HIS A 127 -10.45 -2.88 -19.16
N ARG A 128 -11.77 -2.73 -19.37
CA ARG A 128 -12.62 -1.52 -19.47
C ARG A 128 -12.30 -0.39 -18.47
N LYS A 129 -12.74 0.82 -18.82
CA LYS A 129 -12.73 2.04 -18.00
C LYS A 129 -13.24 1.70 -16.59
N ARG A 130 -12.34 1.80 -15.59
CA ARG A 130 -12.68 1.53 -14.19
C ARG A 130 -13.30 2.78 -13.59
N PHE A 131 -14.38 2.63 -12.84
CA PHE A 131 -14.98 3.73 -12.08
C PHE A 131 -13.91 4.44 -11.25
N GLU A 132 -13.96 5.77 -11.18
CA GLU A 132 -13.10 6.61 -10.34
C GLU A 132 -13.91 7.79 -9.82
N ALA A 133 -13.79 8.07 -8.52
CA ALA A 133 -14.39 9.22 -7.89
C ALA A 133 -13.86 10.53 -8.50
N SER A 134 -14.69 11.56 -8.54
CA SER A 134 -14.35 12.85 -9.17
C SER A 134 -13.34 13.68 -8.37
N GLN A 135 -13.29 13.51 -7.04
CA GLN A 135 -12.43 14.27 -6.13
C GLN A 135 -11.86 13.34 -5.05
N ALA A 136 -10.73 13.74 -4.45
CA ALA A 136 -10.20 13.06 -3.27
C ALA A 136 -11.15 13.28 -2.08
N GLY A 137 -11.30 12.26 -1.23
CA GLY A 137 -12.17 12.31 -0.06
C GLY A 137 -13.62 11.88 -0.31
N LEU A 138 -14.07 11.79 -1.57
CA LEU A 138 -15.43 11.33 -1.85
C LEU A 138 -15.60 9.82 -1.63
N LEU A 139 -14.54 9.03 -1.83
CA LEU A 139 -14.61 7.58 -1.69
C LEU A 139 -13.28 7.00 -1.21
N ILE A 140 -13.31 6.35 -0.05
CA ILE A 140 -12.19 5.61 0.52
C ILE A 140 -12.43 4.13 0.31
N GLN A 141 -11.55 3.45 -0.42
CA GLN A 141 -11.58 1.98 -0.48
C GLN A 141 -10.87 1.41 0.73
N ARG A 142 -11.55 0.56 1.49
CA ARG A 142 -10.94 -0.20 2.58
C ARG A 142 -10.91 -1.68 2.27
N ASP A 143 -9.78 -2.29 2.60
CA ASP A 143 -9.63 -3.73 2.55
C ASP A 143 -8.51 -4.19 3.50
N THR A 144 -8.49 -5.48 3.82
CA THR A 144 -7.50 -6.08 4.72
C THR A 144 -6.73 -7.18 3.98
N SER A 145 -5.40 -7.10 3.98
CA SER A 145 -4.54 -8.10 3.35
C SER A 145 -3.79 -8.95 4.38
N ILE A 146 -4.00 -10.26 4.32
CA ILE A 146 -3.28 -11.24 5.13
C ILE A 146 -2.03 -11.69 4.36
N HIS A 147 -0.85 -11.46 4.93
CA HIS A 147 0.41 -11.88 4.32
C HIS A 147 1.54 -12.02 5.36
N PHE A 148 2.64 -12.67 4.96
CA PHE A 148 3.90 -12.66 5.72
C PHE A 148 4.63 -11.33 5.49
N TRP A 149 4.02 -10.25 5.98
CA TRP A 149 4.52 -8.89 5.82
C TRP A 149 5.89 -8.67 6.49
N VAL A 150 6.10 -9.34 7.62
CA VAL A 150 7.36 -9.36 8.36
C VAL A 150 7.81 -10.82 8.49
N PRO A 151 8.70 -11.30 7.59
CA PRO A 151 9.13 -12.69 7.59
C PRO A 151 9.75 -13.15 8.93
N GLN A 152 10.45 -12.24 9.62
CA GLN A 152 11.08 -12.47 10.92
C GLN A 152 10.07 -12.82 12.02
N ALA A 153 8.84 -12.30 11.93
CA ALA A 153 7.79 -12.58 12.90
C ALA A 153 7.26 -14.02 12.81
N LYS A 154 7.57 -14.76 11.73
CA LYS A 154 7.14 -16.14 11.47
C LYS A 154 5.62 -16.39 11.53
N LYS A 155 4.81 -15.32 11.52
CA LYS A 155 3.35 -15.37 11.47
C LYS A 155 2.82 -14.42 10.41
N ALA A 156 1.67 -14.77 9.83
CA ALA A 156 0.97 -13.88 8.92
C ALA A 156 0.26 -12.79 9.72
N TRP A 157 0.49 -11.53 9.35
CA TRP A 157 -0.22 -10.39 9.90
C TRP A 157 -1.24 -9.85 8.89
N ARG A 158 -2.16 -9.05 9.42
CA ARG A 158 -3.14 -8.32 8.62
C ARG A 158 -2.67 -6.91 8.45
N LEU A 159 -2.75 -6.41 7.23
CA LEU A 159 -2.55 -5.02 6.91
C LEU A 159 -3.90 -4.44 6.47
N ILE A 160 -4.47 -3.59 7.31
CA ILE A 160 -5.71 -2.85 7.04
C ILE A 160 -5.30 -1.54 6.38
N VAL A 161 -5.91 -1.19 5.24
CA VAL A 161 -5.55 0.02 4.48
C VAL A 161 -6.79 0.77 4.04
N ASP A 162 -6.74 2.09 4.21
CA ASP A 162 -7.61 3.07 3.57
C ASP A 162 -6.91 3.71 2.38
N LEU A 163 -7.50 3.53 1.19
CA LEU A 163 -7.01 4.07 -0.06
C LEU A 163 -8.03 5.04 -0.66
N ASP A 164 -7.64 6.30 -0.84
CA ASP A 164 -8.47 7.25 -1.55
C ASP A 164 -8.61 6.87 -3.04
N ASP A 165 -9.87 6.79 -3.48
CA ASP A 165 -10.22 6.27 -4.79
C ASP A 165 -9.78 7.19 -5.94
N HIS A 166 -9.68 8.49 -5.71
CA HIS A 166 -9.28 9.46 -6.73
C HIS A 166 -7.75 9.64 -6.75
N SER A 167 -7.17 10.11 -5.65
CA SER A 167 -5.76 10.49 -5.54
C SER A 167 -4.80 9.29 -5.47
N ARG A 168 -5.27 8.10 -5.07
CA ARG A 168 -4.44 6.93 -4.71
C ARG A 168 -3.63 7.10 -3.43
N LYS A 169 -3.90 8.17 -2.65
CA LYS A 169 -3.26 8.41 -1.36
C LYS A 169 -3.73 7.36 -0.35
N ILE A 170 -2.79 6.78 0.39
CA ILE A 170 -3.12 5.99 1.58
C ILE A 170 -3.42 6.99 2.69
N THR A 171 -4.64 6.95 3.22
CA THR A 171 -5.11 7.90 4.25
C THR A 171 -5.06 7.32 5.66
N GLY A 172 -5.02 5.99 5.77
CA GLY A 172 -4.78 5.27 7.01
C GLY A 172 -4.28 3.86 6.72
N ALA A 173 -3.40 3.33 7.56
CA ALA A 173 -2.89 1.97 7.43
C ALA A 173 -2.34 1.41 8.74
N LEU A 174 -2.66 0.16 9.05
CA LEU A 174 -2.25 -0.48 10.29
C LEU A 174 -1.94 -1.97 10.11
N PHE A 175 -0.81 -2.41 10.65
CA PHE A 175 -0.57 -3.82 10.93
C PHE A 175 -1.29 -4.23 12.21
N SER A 176 -2.07 -5.30 12.12
CA SER A 176 -2.76 -5.92 13.25
C SER A 176 -2.61 -7.44 13.22
N GLU A 177 -2.60 -8.05 14.40
CA GLU A 177 -2.56 -9.51 14.52
C GLU A 177 -3.93 -10.15 14.19
N HIS A 178 -5.02 -9.38 14.32
CA HIS A 178 -6.39 -9.85 14.11
C HIS A 178 -7.17 -8.84 13.27
N ASP A 179 -8.15 -9.33 12.51
CA ASP A 179 -9.02 -8.48 11.71
C ASP A 179 -10.28 -8.29 12.54
N ASP A 180 -10.27 -7.25 13.37
CA ASP A 180 -11.32 -6.95 14.32
C ASP A 180 -11.86 -5.52 14.15
N VAL A 181 -12.97 -5.25 14.83
CA VAL A 181 -13.66 -3.96 14.78
C VAL A 181 -12.76 -2.82 15.26
N LEU A 182 -11.98 -3.02 16.34
CA LEU A 182 -11.16 -1.98 16.94
C LEU A 182 -10.01 -1.57 16.04
N SER A 183 -9.28 -2.53 15.45
CA SER A 183 -8.21 -2.24 14.48
C SER A 183 -8.76 -1.46 13.29
N ASN A 184 -9.95 -1.82 12.83
CA ASN A 184 -10.64 -1.10 11.75
C ASN A 184 -11.10 0.30 12.19
N MET A 185 -11.60 0.48 13.41
CA MET A 185 -11.91 1.80 13.95
C MET A 185 -10.66 2.67 14.04
N LEU A 186 -9.53 2.12 14.46
CA LEU A 186 -8.27 2.85 14.58
C LEU A 186 -7.75 3.35 13.21
N VAL A 187 -7.82 2.55 12.15
CA VAL A 187 -7.48 3.02 10.80
C VAL A 187 -8.44 4.13 10.33
N SER A 188 -9.72 4.04 10.71
CA SER A 188 -10.71 5.09 10.39
C SER A 188 -10.42 6.37 11.16
N TRP A 189 -10.02 6.23 12.42
CA TRP A 189 -9.56 7.34 13.25
C TRP A 189 -8.40 8.04 12.57
N GLU A 190 -7.35 7.32 12.19
CA GLU A 190 -6.17 7.89 11.54
C GLU A 190 -6.55 8.67 10.26
N THR A 191 -7.42 8.09 9.42
CA THR A 191 -7.96 8.78 8.24
C THR A 191 -8.67 10.07 8.64
N VAL A 192 -9.60 10.01 9.60
CA VAL A 192 -10.47 11.15 9.97
C VAL A 192 -9.71 12.25 10.71
N SER A 193 -8.84 11.89 11.65
CA SER A 193 -8.07 12.84 12.45
C SER A 193 -7.07 13.62 11.60
N THR A 194 -6.53 12.99 10.54
CA THR A 194 -5.48 13.58 9.71
C THR A 194 -6.02 14.31 8.49
N HIS A 195 -7.08 13.78 7.86
CA HIS A 195 -7.58 14.27 6.57
C HIS A 195 -8.97 14.89 6.64
N GLY A 196 -9.72 14.69 7.72
CA GLY A 196 -11.12 15.07 7.85
C GLY A 196 -12.09 13.95 7.48
N ILE A 197 -13.36 14.29 7.33
CA ILE A 197 -14.47 13.34 7.14
C ILE A 197 -14.62 12.99 5.66
N PRO A 198 -14.39 11.72 5.23
CA PRO A 198 -14.65 11.31 3.86
C PRO A 198 -16.15 11.22 3.57
N GLY A 199 -16.55 11.30 2.30
CA GLY A 199 -17.95 11.14 1.88
C GLY A 199 -18.46 9.71 2.05
N ALA A 200 -17.66 8.71 1.67
CA ALA A 200 -18.03 7.31 1.80
C ALA A 200 -16.85 6.36 1.96
N TYR A 201 -17.08 5.24 2.65
CA TYR A 201 -16.23 4.05 2.60
C TYR A 201 -16.79 3.03 1.60
N TYR A 202 -15.92 2.46 0.77
CA TYR A 202 -16.19 1.29 -0.06
C TYR A 202 -15.51 0.06 0.52
N THR A 203 -16.29 -0.88 1.05
CA THR A 203 -15.79 -2.11 1.71
C THR A 203 -16.39 -3.37 1.07
N ASP A 204 -15.95 -4.57 1.46
CA ASP A 204 -16.69 -5.79 1.15
C ASP A 204 -17.83 -6.06 2.15
N ASN A 205 -18.50 -7.19 1.93
CA ASN A 205 -19.52 -7.72 2.83
C ASN A 205 -18.94 -8.51 4.01
N ASN A 206 -17.72 -8.20 4.46
CA ASN A 206 -17.20 -8.75 5.71
C ASN A 206 -18.13 -8.30 6.87
N PRO A 207 -18.54 -9.20 7.78
CA PRO A 207 -19.40 -8.88 8.92
C PRO A 207 -18.92 -7.72 9.81
N ILE A 208 -17.63 -7.41 9.81
CA ILE A 208 -17.08 -6.22 10.49
C ILE A 208 -17.71 -4.93 9.95
N TYR A 209 -18.02 -4.89 8.65
CA TYR A 209 -18.60 -3.74 7.97
C TYR A 209 -20.10 -3.90 7.71
N ASN A 210 -20.50 -5.11 7.27
CA ASN A 210 -21.86 -5.41 6.85
C ASN A 210 -22.30 -6.79 7.37
N PRO A 211 -22.88 -6.87 8.58
CA PRO A 211 -23.44 -8.10 9.11
C PRO A 211 -24.78 -8.38 8.42
N LEU A 212 -24.72 -8.93 7.21
CA LEU A 212 -25.86 -9.32 6.37
C LEU A 212 -26.79 -10.31 7.08
N ASN A 213 -27.68 -9.85 7.98
CA ASN A 213 -28.66 -10.64 8.74
C ASN A 213 -28.17 -12.03 9.20
N LYS A 214 -26.88 -12.17 9.48
CA LYS A 214 -26.25 -13.42 9.93
C LYS A 214 -26.28 -13.41 11.45
N LYS A 215 -26.61 -14.55 12.06
CA LYS A 215 -26.51 -14.75 13.51
C LYS A 215 -25.15 -14.20 13.99
N PRO A 216 -25.12 -13.45 15.10
CA PRO A 216 -23.87 -12.91 15.64
C PRO A 216 -22.84 -14.03 15.79
N LYS A 217 -21.69 -13.93 15.11
CA LYS A 217 -20.56 -14.80 15.43
C LYS A 217 -20.05 -14.45 16.84
N ILE A 218 -19.66 -15.48 17.59
CA ILE A 218 -19.06 -15.36 18.93
C ILE A 218 -17.90 -14.36 18.87
N GLY A 219 -17.87 -13.39 19.79
CA GLY A 219 -16.84 -12.35 19.88
C GLY A 219 -17.07 -11.11 19.01
N MET A 220 -18.21 -11.00 18.30
CA MET A 220 -18.52 -9.85 17.45
C MET A 220 -19.74 -9.09 17.98
N HIS A 221 -19.59 -7.78 18.17
CA HIS A 221 -20.61 -6.93 18.78
C HIS A 221 -21.42 -6.16 17.71
N TYR A 222 -22.75 -6.27 17.78
CA TYR A 222 -23.68 -5.64 16.85
C TYR A 222 -24.74 -4.82 17.60
N PHE A 223 -25.25 -3.78 16.94
CA PHE A 223 -26.49 -3.10 17.35
C PHE A 223 -27.64 -3.60 16.50
N TYR A 224 -28.84 -3.60 17.07
CA TYR A 224 -30.08 -3.80 16.34
C TYR A 224 -30.79 -2.45 16.23
N ARG A 225 -31.02 -1.97 15.00
CA ARG A 225 -31.82 -0.77 14.73
C ARG A 225 -33.12 -1.21 14.08
N LEU A 226 -34.25 -0.85 14.68
CA LEU A 226 -35.56 -1.04 14.05
C LEU A 226 -35.71 0.01 12.94
N ARG A 227 -35.96 -0.41 11.70
CA ARG A 227 -36.54 0.49 10.71
C ARG A 227 -38.03 0.65 10.99
N SER A 228 -38.55 1.84 10.78
CA SER A 228 -39.98 2.13 10.82
C SER A 228 -40.69 1.29 9.75
N GLY A 229 -41.28 0.16 10.17
CA GLY A 229 -42.05 -0.75 9.31
C GLY A 229 -41.45 -2.13 9.01
N GLU A 230 -40.91 -2.84 10.02
CA GLU A 230 -40.65 -4.30 9.97
C GLU A 230 -39.36 -4.80 9.30
N GLU A 231 -38.19 -4.42 9.85
CA GLU A 231 -37.02 -5.33 9.93
C GLU A 231 -35.97 -4.75 10.92
N GLN A 232 -35.36 -5.61 11.74
CA GLN A 232 -34.23 -5.23 12.61
C GLN A 232 -32.94 -5.19 11.79
N GLU A 233 -32.48 -3.99 11.39
CA GLU A 233 -31.18 -3.82 10.74
C GLU A 233 -30.08 -4.03 11.79
N THR A 234 -29.30 -5.10 11.62
CA THR A 234 -28.11 -5.33 12.43
C THR A 234 -26.99 -4.43 11.91
N VAL A 235 -26.45 -3.56 12.76
CA VAL A 235 -25.38 -2.61 12.41
C VAL A 235 -24.12 -2.99 13.18
N SER A 236 -22.99 -3.14 12.49
CA SER A 236 -21.72 -3.37 13.17
C SER A 236 -21.26 -2.12 13.93
N GLN A 237 -20.49 -2.31 15.00
CA GLN A 237 -19.91 -1.21 15.76
C GLN A 237 -19.09 -0.25 14.89
N TRP A 238 -18.35 -0.78 13.91
CA TRP A 238 -17.59 0.05 12.96
C TRP A 238 -18.53 0.89 12.08
N LYS A 239 -19.57 0.28 11.49
CA LYS A 239 -20.55 0.98 10.65
C LYS A 239 -21.27 2.06 11.46
N ARG A 240 -21.59 1.81 12.73
CA ARG A 240 -22.11 2.82 13.65
C ARG A 240 -21.15 4.01 13.76
N ALA A 241 -19.88 3.77 14.07
CA ALA A 241 -18.90 4.85 14.29
C ALA A 241 -18.77 5.78 13.08
N VAL A 242 -18.64 5.23 11.88
CA VAL A 242 -18.51 6.05 10.67
C VAL A 242 -19.81 6.77 10.32
N GLN A 243 -20.97 6.15 10.56
CA GLN A 243 -22.28 6.80 10.35
C GLN A 243 -22.56 7.94 11.33
N GLU A 244 -22.05 7.88 12.56
CA GLU A 244 -22.14 8.99 13.52
C GLU A 244 -21.39 10.25 13.03
N LEU A 245 -20.39 10.08 12.15
CA LEU A 245 -19.70 11.18 11.47
C LEU A 245 -20.38 11.60 10.16
N GLY A 246 -21.52 11.00 9.81
CA GLY A 246 -22.19 11.24 8.53
C GLY A 246 -21.54 10.55 7.32
N ILE A 247 -20.60 9.63 7.54
CA ILE A 247 -19.89 8.93 6.46
C ILE A 247 -20.77 7.78 5.94
N SER A 248 -20.97 7.72 4.63
CA SER A 248 -21.73 6.65 3.99
C SER A 248 -20.93 5.35 3.87
N CYS A 249 -21.59 4.19 3.98
CA CYS A 249 -20.96 2.88 3.75
C CYS A 249 -21.53 2.24 2.49
N ILE A 250 -20.68 2.02 1.50
CA ILE A 250 -20.99 1.32 0.26
C ILE A 250 -20.31 -0.04 0.31
N HIS A 251 -21.08 -1.11 0.11
CA HIS A 251 -20.55 -2.46 0.12
C HIS A 251 -20.51 -3.04 -1.29
N ALA A 252 -19.48 -3.83 -1.59
CA ALA A 252 -19.37 -4.52 -2.88
C ALA A 252 -20.59 -5.45 -3.08
N THR A 253 -21.26 -5.34 -4.24
CA THR A 253 -22.32 -6.28 -4.59
C THR A 253 -21.71 -7.65 -4.89
N PRO A 254 -22.37 -8.75 -4.48
CA PRO A 254 -21.96 -10.10 -4.87
C PRO A 254 -21.76 -10.17 -6.39
N TYR A 255 -20.64 -10.76 -6.83
CA TYR A 255 -20.32 -11.02 -8.25
C TYR A 255 -19.99 -9.78 -9.12
N GLN A 256 -19.89 -8.56 -8.58
CA GLN A 256 -19.43 -7.37 -9.34
C GLN A 256 -18.35 -6.53 -8.60
N PRO A 257 -17.11 -7.03 -8.47
CA PRO A 257 -16.04 -6.33 -7.75
C PRO A 257 -15.36 -5.25 -8.61
N GLN A 258 -16.11 -4.45 -9.37
CA GLN A 258 -15.54 -3.48 -10.33
C GLN A 258 -14.71 -2.38 -9.64
N GLY A 259 -14.98 -2.08 -8.37
CA GLY A 259 -14.27 -1.07 -7.57
C GLY A 259 -12.95 -1.55 -6.94
N LYS A 260 -12.84 -2.81 -6.50
CA LYS A 260 -11.75 -3.31 -5.64
C LYS A 260 -10.38 -3.46 -6.32
N GLY A 261 -10.34 -3.44 -7.65
CA GLY A 261 -9.09 -3.66 -8.38
C GLY A 261 -8.02 -2.56 -8.18
N LYS A 262 -8.32 -1.46 -7.47
CA LYS A 262 -7.36 -0.42 -7.09
C LYS A 262 -6.62 -0.81 -5.82
N ILE A 263 -7.33 -1.14 -4.74
CA ILE A 263 -6.71 -1.59 -3.48
C ILE A 263 -5.96 -2.92 -3.65
N GLU A 264 -6.46 -3.86 -4.47
CA GLU A 264 -5.73 -5.09 -4.79
C GLU A 264 -4.40 -4.83 -5.54
N ARG A 265 -4.38 -3.79 -6.39
CA ARG A 265 -3.14 -3.38 -7.06
C ARG A 265 -2.16 -2.76 -6.06
N LEU A 266 -2.67 -1.98 -5.11
CA LEU A 266 -1.87 -1.44 -4.03
C LEU A 266 -1.26 -2.56 -3.19
N PHE A 267 -2.05 -3.54 -2.73
CA PHE A 267 -1.51 -4.64 -1.95
C PHE A 267 -0.43 -5.42 -2.66
N ARG A 268 -0.60 -5.73 -3.95
CA ARG A 268 0.49 -6.39 -4.72
C ARG A 268 1.76 -5.55 -4.78
N PHE A 269 1.62 -4.23 -4.90
CA PHE A 269 2.76 -3.32 -4.88
C PHE A 269 3.43 -3.27 -3.50
N MET A 270 2.64 -3.23 -2.43
CA MET A 270 3.14 -3.29 -1.05
C MET A 270 3.83 -4.63 -0.79
N GLN A 271 3.25 -5.77 -1.19
CA GLN A 271 3.87 -7.09 -1.02
C GLN A 271 5.23 -7.18 -1.70
N ASP A 272 5.38 -6.60 -2.89
CA ASP A 272 6.63 -6.61 -3.66
C ASP A 272 7.72 -5.66 -3.08
N ARG A 273 7.32 -4.62 -2.35
CA ARG A 273 8.24 -3.59 -1.82
C ARG A 273 8.35 -3.56 -0.31
N LEU A 274 7.23 -3.40 0.39
CA LEU A 274 7.19 -3.24 1.84
C LEU A 274 7.79 -4.44 2.56
N VAL A 275 7.54 -5.67 2.11
CA VAL A 275 8.16 -6.88 2.71
C VAL A 275 9.69 -6.79 2.68
N ASN A 276 10.25 -6.35 1.56
CA ASN A 276 11.69 -6.17 1.41
C ASN A 276 12.23 -5.05 2.30
N GLU A 277 11.46 -3.97 2.48
CA GLU A 277 11.81 -2.89 3.42
C GLU A 277 11.80 -3.39 4.87
N MET A 278 10.82 -4.21 5.27
CA MET A 278 10.77 -4.82 6.60
C MET A 278 11.99 -5.71 6.86
N ILE A 279 12.40 -6.49 5.86
CA ILE A 279 13.60 -7.33 5.94
C ILE A 279 14.85 -6.47 6.14
N THR A 280 15.03 -5.43 5.33
CA THR A 280 16.20 -4.55 5.40
C THR A 280 16.25 -3.77 6.71
N ALA A 281 15.10 -3.35 7.23
CA ALA A 281 14.98 -2.68 8.52
C ALA A 281 15.08 -3.64 9.72
N LYS A 282 15.20 -4.97 9.48
CA LYS A 282 15.26 -6.02 10.51
C LYS A 282 14.10 -5.98 11.51
N VAL A 283 12.92 -5.60 11.05
CA VAL A 283 11.70 -5.53 11.86
C VAL A 283 11.34 -6.92 12.38
N ALA A 284 10.99 -7.03 13.67
CA ALA A 284 10.56 -8.27 14.29
C ALA A 284 9.23 -8.14 15.04
N THR A 285 8.90 -6.95 15.57
CA THR A 285 7.68 -6.71 16.34
C THR A 285 6.60 -5.97 15.54
N ILE A 286 5.34 -6.04 15.99
CA ILE A 286 4.24 -5.36 15.31
C ILE A 286 4.32 -3.83 15.48
N GLN A 287 4.89 -3.37 16.60
CA GLN A 287 5.16 -1.97 16.90
C GLN A 287 6.21 -1.42 15.91
N GLU A 288 7.33 -2.11 15.75
CA GLU A 288 8.35 -1.76 14.76
C GLU A 288 7.80 -1.78 13.33
N ALA A 289 6.93 -2.75 13.02
CA ALA A 289 6.29 -2.84 11.70
C ALA A 289 5.36 -1.65 11.43
N ASN A 290 4.58 -1.22 12.42
CA ASN A 290 3.74 -0.03 12.30
C ASN A 290 4.58 1.25 12.17
N ALA A 291 5.68 1.39 12.90
CA ALA A 291 6.61 2.51 12.74
C ALA A 291 7.25 2.55 11.34
N ALA A 292 7.66 1.39 10.81
CA ALA A 292 8.18 1.26 9.46
C ALA A 292 7.11 1.51 8.39
N LEU A 293 5.88 1.06 8.63
CA LEU A 293 4.73 1.30 7.75
C LEU A 293 4.46 2.79 7.58
N LYS A 294 4.46 3.57 8.67
CA LYS A 294 4.26 5.04 8.62
C LYS A 294 5.28 5.73 7.72
N ARG A 295 6.57 5.41 7.88
CA ARG A 295 7.64 5.93 7.01
C ARG A 295 7.43 5.54 5.55
N TRP A 296 7.06 4.29 5.31
CA TRP A 296 6.80 3.80 3.96
C TRP A 296 5.59 4.46 3.29
N VAL A 297 4.49 4.64 4.04
CA VAL A 297 3.27 5.31 3.58
C VAL A 297 3.55 6.77 3.22
N THR A 298 4.36 7.46 4.03
CA THR A 298 4.82 8.82 3.76
C THR A 298 5.56 8.88 2.42
N TRP A 299 6.57 8.03 2.24
CA TRP A 299 7.30 7.93 0.98
C TRP A 299 6.38 7.60 -0.20
N TYR A 300 5.47 6.63 -0.06
CA TYR A 300 4.53 6.27 -1.12
C TYR A 300 3.65 7.46 -1.52
N ASN A 301 3.10 8.16 -0.53
CA ASN A 301 2.21 9.29 -0.78
C ASN A 301 2.94 10.48 -1.43
N GLU A 302 4.19 10.71 -1.08
CA GLU A 302 4.93 11.93 -1.45
C GLU A 302 5.92 11.76 -2.61
N HIS A 303 6.38 10.55 -2.89
CA HIS A 303 7.46 10.31 -3.86
C HIS A 303 7.08 9.30 -4.95
N HIS A 304 6.07 8.45 -4.74
CA HIS A 304 5.73 7.39 -5.70
C HIS A 304 4.78 7.87 -6.81
N ALA A 305 5.32 8.11 -8.01
CA ALA A 305 4.49 8.40 -9.18
C ALA A 305 3.78 7.14 -9.73
N HIS A 306 2.45 7.16 -9.75
CA HIS A 306 1.67 6.02 -10.23
C HIS A 306 1.71 5.86 -11.75
N SER A 307 1.86 4.63 -12.21
CA SER A 307 1.93 4.34 -13.66
C SER A 307 0.66 4.68 -14.45
N ILE A 308 -0.51 4.72 -13.79
CA ILE A 308 -1.82 4.99 -14.40
C ILE A 308 -2.12 6.49 -14.40
N THR A 309 -2.04 7.13 -13.23
CA THR A 309 -2.36 8.57 -13.07
C THR A 309 -1.21 9.48 -13.50
N LYS A 310 0.02 8.94 -13.58
CA LYS A 310 1.27 9.67 -13.86
C LYS A 310 1.59 10.78 -12.86
N GLN A 311 0.94 10.75 -11.70
CA GLN A 311 1.06 11.75 -10.65
C GLN A 311 1.42 11.07 -9.33
N ILE A 312 2.02 11.85 -8.44
CA ILE A 312 2.25 11.48 -7.05
C ILE A 312 0.91 11.61 -6.30
N PRO A 313 0.56 10.67 -5.39
CA PRO A 313 -0.71 10.72 -4.68
C PRO A 313 -0.96 12.04 -3.95
N GLN A 314 0.05 12.57 -3.27
CA GLN A 314 -0.06 13.84 -2.55
C GLN A 314 -0.36 15.02 -3.49
N GLU A 315 0.33 15.12 -4.62
CA GLU A 315 0.08 16.18 -5.60
C GLU A 315 -1.35 16.12 -6.16
N ARG A 316 -1.84 14.90 -6.40
CA ARG A 316 -3.21 14.68 -6.89
C ARG A 316 -4.25 14.96 -5.81
N TYR A 317 -3.95 14.64 -4.56
CA TYR A 317 -4.79 14.88 -3.39
C TYR A 317 -5.02 16.39 -3.18
N VAL A 318 -3.94 17.19 -3.16
CA VAL A 318 -4.02 18.64 -2.90
C VAL A 318 -4.80 19.41 -3.97
N LYS A 319 -4.75 18.96 -5.23
CA LYS A 319 -5.42 19.64 -6.34
C LYS A 319 -6.95 19.65 -6.24
N ASN A 320 -7.55 18.62 -5.65
CA ASN A 320 -8.99 18.45 -5.68
C ASN A 320 -9.48 17.63 -4.48
N ASN A 321 -9.39 18.24 -3.29
CA ASN A 321 -9.72 17.64 -2.01
C ASN A 321 -11.14 18.04 -1.57
N ALA A 322 -11.99 17.04 -1.31
CA ALA A 322 -13.37 17.17 -0.86
C ALA A 322 -13.62 16.49 0.50
N PHE A 323 -12.57 16.23 1.29
CA PHE A 323 -12.75 15.81 2.69
C PHE A 323 -13.49 16.91 3.47
N GLY A 324 -14.52 16.52 4.20
CA GLY A 324 -15.26 17.39 5.11
C GLY A 324 -14.42 17.77 6.32
N LYS A 325 -14.64 18.96 6.88
CA LYS A 325 -13.99 19.37 8.13
C LYS A 325 -14.59 18.61 9.31
N LEU A 326 -13.74 18.20 10.25
CA LEU A 326 -14.22 17.70 11.54
C LEU A 326 -14.84 18.86 12.34
N PRO A 327 -16.12 18.78 12.75
CA PRO A 327 -16.73 19.85 13.53
C PRO A 327 -16.04 20.06 14.87
N GLN A 328 -15.98 21.31 15.34
CA GLN A 328 -15.39 21.66 16.63
C GLN A 328 -16.17 20.99 17.77
N GLY A 329 -15.46 20.42 18.75
CA GLY A 329 -16.07 19.75 19.90
C GLY A 329 -16.46 18.28 19.65
N VAL A 330 -16.25 17.75 18.44
CA VAL A 330 -16.41 16.31 18.19
C VAL A 330 -15.25 15.54 18.84
N ASP A 331 -15.57 14.71 19.83
CA ASP A 331 -14.63 13.78 20.44
C ASP A 331 -14.62 12.45 19.66
N LEU A 332 -13.57 12.25 18.86
CA LEU A 332 -13.37 11.00 18.11
C LEU A 332 -13.29 9.77 19.04
N GLY A 333 -12.84 9.94 20.29
CA GLY A 333 -12.79 8.92 21.35
C GLY A 333 -14.17 8.34 21.65
N GLN A 334 -15.17 9.22 21.64
CA GLN A 334 -16.57 8.85 21.90
C GLN A 334 -17.28 8.29 20.66
N ILE A 335 -16.70 8.47 19.47
CA ILE A 335 -17.23 7.95 18.22
C ILE A 335 -16.63 6.58 17.92
N PHE A 336 -15.31 6.48 17.88
CA PHE A 336 -14.55 5.27 17.60
C PHE A 336 -14.28 4.48 18.89
N CYS A 337 -15.34 4.05 19.55
CA CYS A 337 -15.31 3.14 20.68
C CYS A 337 -16.35 2.03 20.50
N LEU A 338 -16.22 0.92 21.23
CA LEU A 338 -17.32 -0.04 21.32
C LEU A 338 -18.37 0.54 22.26
N LYS A 339 -19.64 0.59 21.87
CA LYS A 339 -20.72 1.03 22.77
C LYS A 339 -21.68 -0.11 23.10
N PHE A 340 -22.08 -0.22 24.36
CA PHE A 340 -22.93 -1.27 24.86
C PHE A 340 -24.00 -0.70 25.78
N GLN A 341 -25.26 -0.99 25.51
CA GLN A 341 -26.31 -0.63 26.45
C GLN A 341 -26.36 -1.67 27.58
N ARG A 342 -26.36 -1.21 28.82
CA ARG A 342 -26.51 -2.06 30.02
C ARG A 342 -27.54 -1.46 30.96
N THR A 343 -28.17 -2.33 31.75
CA THR A 343 -29.04 -1.91 32.86
C THR A 343 -28.28 -2.15 34.15
N VAL A 344 -28.22 -1.13 35.00
CA VAL A 344 -27.58 -1.20 36.31
C VAL A 344 -28.44 -2.04 37.26
N GLN A 345 -27.82 -2.94 38.01
CA GLN A 345 -28.46 -3.81 38.99
C GLN A 345 -28.84 -3.02 40.26
N ALA A 346 -29.60 -3.65 41.17
CA ALA A 346 -30.09 -2.99 42.38
C ALA A 346 -28.96 -2.50 43.31
N ASP A 347 -27.81 -3.15 43.26
CA ASP A 347 -26.59 -2.87 44.02
C ASP A 347 -25.66 -1.83 43.35
N ASN A 348 -26.13 -1.10 42.34
CA ASN A 348 -25.34 -0.15 41.56
C ASN A 348 -24.17 -0.77 40.78
N THR A 349 -24.27 -2.06 40.44
CA THR A 349 -23.31 -2.72 39.56
C THR A 349 -23.82 -2.88 38.14
N PHE A 350 -22.92 -3.12 37.19
CA PHE A 350 -23.26 -3.59 35.86
C PHE A 350 -22.29 -4.69 35.42
N GLN A 351 -22.75 -5.56 34.52
CA GLN A 351 -21.93 -6.64 33.97
C GLN A 351 -21.44 -6.31 32.56
N HIS A 352 -20.17 -6.57 32.32
CA HIS A 352 -19.52 -6.48 31.03
C HIS A 352 -18.53 -7.64 30.86
N GLU A 353 -18.68 -8.42 29.78
CA GLU A 353 -17.86 -9.60 29.47
C GLU A 353 -17.68 -10.59 30.64
N GLY A 354 -18.74 -10.81 31.42
CA GLY A 354 -18.72 -11.74 32.56
C GLY A 354 -18.11 -11.17 33.84
N THR A 355 -17.61 -9.93 33.80
CA THR A 355 -17.09 -9.21 34.97
C THR A 355 -18.13 -8.19 35.47
N THR A 356 -18.32 -8.15 36.80
CA THR A 356 -19.17 -7.16 37.46
C THR A 356 -18.35 -5.92 37.85
N TYR A 357 -18.83 -4.74 37.50
CA TYR A 357 -18.22 -3.45 37.80
C TYR A 357 -19.14 -2.63 38.72
N GLN A 358 -18.59 -2.08 39.80
CA GLN A 358 -19.31 -1.25 40.77
C GLN A 358 -19.22 0.22 40.35
N ILE A 359 -20.37 0.88 40.17
CA ILE A 359 -20.38 2.33 39.88
C ILE A 359 -20.05 3.09 41.16
N PRO A 360 -19.03 3.97 41.17
CA PRO A 360 -18.70 4.76 42.34
C PRO A 360 -19.81 5.77 42.63
N LYS A 361 -19.95 6.15 43.91
CA LYS A 361 -20.84 7.27 44.28
C LYS A 361 -20.32 8.53 43.61
N ASN A 362 -21.22 9.31 43.01
CA ASN A 362 -20.89 10.61 42.43
C ASN A 362 -21.93 11.66 42.80
N ALA A 363 -21.57 12.93 42.67
CA ALA A 363 -22.43 14.06 43.03
C ALA A 363 -23.69 14.18 42.15
N TYR A 364 -23.69 13.51 40.98
CA TYR A 364 -24.78 13.62 40.01
C TYR A 364 -26.02 12.83 40.43
N ARG A 365 -25.84 11.64 41.03
CA ARG A 365 -26.95 10.80 41.46
C ARG A 365 -26.53 9.85 42.57
N ILE A 366 -27.38 9.74 43.60
CA ILE A 366 -27.14 8.88 44.77
C ILE A 366 -27.15 7.39 44.39
N SER A 367 -27.98 6.99 43.42
CA SER A 367 -28.08 5.61 42.93
C SER A 367 -28.50 5.56 41.47
N TYR A 368 -27.82 4.74 40.70
CA TYR A 368 -28.10 4.39 39.31
C TYR A 368 -28.90 3.09 39.17
N ALA A 369 -29.39 2.49 40.26
CA ALA A 369 -30.14 1.24 40.22
C ALA A 369 -31.27 1.26 39.17
N ARG A 370 -31.32 0.21 38.34
CA ARG A 370 -32.25 0.04 37.20
C ARG A 370 -32.10 1.07 36.07
N ALA A 371 -31.14 2.00 36.14
CA ALA A 371 -30.88 2.94 35.07
C ALA A 371 -30.27 2.23 33.86
N LYS A 372 -30.65 2.67 32.65
CA LYS A 372 -29.97 2.29 31.42
C LYS A 372 -28.74 3.18 31.24
N ILE A 373 -27.58 2.56 31.07
CA ILE A 373 -26.29 3.22 30.87
C ILE A 373 -25.65 2.77 29.56
N ASP A 374 -24.81 3.63 29.01
CA ASP A 374 -23.92 3.32 27.89
C ASP A 374 -22.55 2.95 28.45
N VAL A 375 -22.16 1.70 28.28
CA VAL A 375 -20.82 1.22 28.58
C VAL A 375 -19.99 1.33 27.30
N ARG A 376 -18.92 2.11 27.34
CA ARG A 376 -18.02 2.36 26.20
C ARG A 376 -16.66 1.74 26.47
N VAL A 377 -16.10 1.05 25.49
CA VAL A 377 -14.70 0.59 25.50
C VAL A 377 -13.96 1.40 24.46
N ASP A 378 -13.02 2.25 24.89
CA ASP A 378 -12.22 3.05 23.97
C ASP A 378 -11.17 2.20 23.23
N LEU A 379 -10.47 2.82 22.26
CA LEU A 379 -9.40 2.15 21.51
C LEU A 379 -8.21 1.76 22.40
N GLY A 380 -8.07 2.40 23.57
CA GLY A 380 -7.07 2.12 24.60
C GLY A 380 -7.43 0.93 25.49
N GLY A 381 -8.63 0.37 25.37
CA GLY A 381 -9.12 -0.70 26.24
C GLY A 381 -9.62 -0.23 27.61
N GLN A 382 -9.85 1.07 27.82
CA GLN A 382 -10.53 1.54 29.04
C GLN A 382 -12.05 1.45 28.89
N LEU A 383 -12.70 1.07 29.98
CA LEU A 383 -14.14 0.92 30.07
C LEU A 383 -14.73 2.14 30.79
N ARG A 384 -15.62 2.86 30.12
CA ARG A 384 -16.32 4.03 30.68
C ARG A 384 -17.82 3.76 30.74
N ALA A 385 -18.44 4.09 31.86
CA ALA A 385 -19.89 4.06 32.00
C ALA A 385 -20.45 5.48 31.88
N LEU A 386 -21.44 5.67 31.02
CA LEU A 386 -22.10 6.94 30.82
C LEU A 386 -23.60 6.82 31.08
N TYR A 387 -24.15 7.80 31.80
CA TYR A 387 -25.58 7.94 32.00
C TYR A 387 -26.05 9.27 31.42
N LYS A 388 -27.01 9.23 30.49
CA LYS A 388 -27.49 10.42 29.75
C LYS A 388 -26.36 11.28 29.15
N GLY A 389 -25.30 10.62 28.66
CA GLY A 389 -24.13 11.29 28.06
C GLY A 389 -23.08 11.79 29.05
N GLN A 390 -23.33 11.73 30.36
CA GLN A 390 -22.35 12.09 31.38
C GLN A 390 -21.58 10.86 31.87
N GLU A 391 -20.25 10.97 31.96
CA GLU A 391 -19.41 9.91 32.53
C GLU A 391 -19.67 9.75 34.02
N ILE A 392 -20.02 8.53 34.43
CA ILE A 392 -20.36 8.18 35.82
C ILE A 392 -19.32 7.24 36.45
N GLY A 393 -18.38 6.71 35.66
CA GLY A 393 -17.28 5.90 36.15
C GLY A 393 -16.34 5.48 35.02
N CYS A 394 -15.06 5.36 35.36
CA CYS A 394 -14.01 4.85 34.50
C CYS A 394 -13.38 3.62 35.17
N PHE A 395 -13.17 2.56 34.41
CA PHE A 395 -12.74 1.26 34.89
C PHE A 395 -11.69 0.66 33.97
N THR A 396 -10.73 -0.05 34.56
CA THR A 396 -9.82 -0.91 33.81
C THR A 396 -10.54 -2.23 33.51
N LEU A 397 -10.48 -2.70 32.28
CA LEU A 397 -10.99 -4.02 31.93
C LEU A 397 -10.28 -5.10 32.77
N LYS A 398 -11.03 -5.80 33.61
CA LYS A 398 -10.54 -6.99 34.31
C LYS A 398 -10.86 -8.18 33.42
N THR A 399 -9.91 -8.61 32.60
CA THR A 399 -10.10 -9.72 31.68
C THR A 399 -10.35 -11.02 32.45
N ALA A 400 -11.45 -11.72 32.14
CA ALA A 400 -11.47 -13.17 32.22
C ALA A 400 -10.69 -13.70 31.00
N LYS A 401 -9.83 -14.71 31.22
CA LYS A 401 -8.97 -15.35 30.21
C LYS A 401 -9.64 -15.37 28.82
N SER A 402 -8.96 -14.80 27.81
CA SER A 402 -9.27 -14.80 26.36
C SER A 402 -10.08 -13.64 25.74
N SER A 403 -9.91 -12.39 26.19
CA SER A 403 -10.39 -11.23 25.42
C SER A 403 -9.30 -10.67 24.48
N PRO A 404 -9.59 -10.38 23.18
CA PRO A 404 -8.64 -9.81 22.20
C PRO A 404 -8.04 -8.44 22.56
N LEU A 405 -8.45 -7.85 23.68
CA LEU A 405 -8.14 -6.50 24.13
C LEU A 405 -6.76 -6.38 24.83
N GLU A 406 -6.18 -7.47 25.34
CA GLU A 406 -4.91 -7.44 26.10
C GLU A 406 -3.67 -7.00 25.31
N CYS A 407 -3.75 -6.89 23.97
CA CYS A 407 -2.60 -6.51 23.14
C CYS A 407 -2.69 -5.11 22.49
N ARG A 408 -3.72 -4.29 22.76
CA ARG A 408 -4.19 -3.33 21.71
C ARG A 408 -4.37 -1.86 22.09
N GLY A 409 -4.09 -1.44 23.32
CA GLY A 409 -4.56 -0.13 23.78
C GLY A 409 -3.49 0.92 24.07
N GLU A 410 -2.66 0.65 25.07
CA GLU A 410 -1.85 1.72 25.69
C GLU A 410 -0.70 2.18 24.78
N ASP A 411 -0.08 1.28 24.03
CA ASP A 411 1.07 1.62 23.17
C ASP A 411 0.70 2.09 21.76
N ILE A 412 -0.49 1.74 21.24
CA ILE A 412 -0.86 2.09 19.86
C ILE A 412 -1.32 3.55 19.77
N LEU A 413 -2.01 4.06 20.79
CA LEU A 413 -2.31 5.50 20.90
C LEU A 413 -1.03 6.32 21.14
N ALA A 414 -0.07 5.82 21.92
CA ALA A 414 1.23 6.48 22.13
C ALA A 414 2.13 6.54 20.87
N LEU A 415 1.85 5.71 19.86
CA LEU A 415 2.51 5.80 18.56
C LEU A 415 1.81 6.76 17.58
N HIS A 416 0.58 7.21 17.87
CA HIS A 416 -0.25 8.06 17.00
C HIS A 416 -0.56 9.45 17.58
N LEU A 417 -0.35 9.65 18.88
CA LEU A 417 -0.09 10.95 19.53
C LEU A 417 1.42 11.23 19.47
#